data_AF-A0A4R9ITE8-F1
#
_entry.id   AF-A0A4R9ITE8-F1
#
_cell.length_a   1.000
_cell.length_b   1.000
_cell.length_c   1.000
_cell.angle_alpha   90.00
_cell.angle_beta   90.00
_cell.angle_gamma   90.00
#
_symmetry.space_group_name_H-M   'P 1'
#
loop_
_entity.id
_entity.type
_entity.pdbx_description
1 polymer ?
#
loop_
_entity_poly.entity_id
_entity_poly.type
_entity_poly.pdbx_seq_one_letter_code
_entity_poly.pdbx_strand_id
1 'polypeptide(L)'
;MKKIILVSLFFLISSAVMANPETKANELCDCLKKGKTNENAEDKKSCLSLREKHVSDLKKGSKSYESYLLSVQKCEQTLAGTPEVNPNLNTKEKISAVCDCFQKAGKQNRMGCFKLQSDYGKTISDPEEKKEFNLSSGSCG
;
A
#
# COMPACT_ATOMS: atom_id res chain seq x y z
N MET A 1 50.51 -7.13 14.30
CA MET A 1 49.39 -6.30 13.83
C MET A 1 48.37 -7.19 13.09
N LYS A 2 47.50 -7.92 13.83
CA LYS A 2 46.46 -8.81 13.26
C LYS A 2 45.05 -8.53 13.81
N LYS A 3 44.91 -7.53 14.69
CA LYS A 3 43.65 -7.21 15.38
C LYS A 3 42.81 -6.10 14.71
N ILE A 4 43.35 -5.44 13.68
CA ILE A 4 42.66 -4.34 12.99
C ILE A 4 41.69 -4.87 11.91
N ILE A 5 41.96 -6.05 11.34
CA ILE A 5 41.13 -6.63 10.26
C ILE A 5 39.76 -7.11 10.76
N LEU A 6 39.62 -7.45 12.05
CA LEU A 6 38.33 -7.91 12.60
C LEU A 6 37.33 -6.78 12.84
N VAL A 7 37.78 -5.54 13.04
CA VAL A 7 36.89 -4.38 13.29
C VAL A 7 36.25 -3.88 12.00
N SER A 8 36.94 -4.02 10.87
CA SER A 8 36.40 -3.67 9.55
C SER A 8 35.30 -4.63 9.09
N LEU A 9 35.32 -5.90 9.53
CA LEU A 9 34.28 -6.87 9.20
C LEU A 9 32.97 -6.61 9.98
N PHE A 10 33.05 -6.09 11.20
CA PHE A 10 31.87 -5.77 12.01
C PHE A 10 31.12 -4.53 11.50
N PHE A 11 31.81 -3.59 10.82
CA PHE A 11 31.18 -2.42 10.21
C PHE A 11 30.44 -2.71 8.90
N LEU A 12 30.73 -3.84 8.24
CA LEU A 12 30.03 -4.27 7.03
C LEU A 12 28.75 -5.06 7.33
N ILE A 13 28.66 -5.66 8.52
CA ILE A 13 27.48 -6.43 8.96
C ILE A 13 26.37 -5.50 9.48
N SER A 14 26.70 -4.32 10.01
CA SER A 14 25.70 -3.32 10.39
C SER A 14 25.02 -2.65 9.20
N SER A 15 25.67 -2.58 8.03
CA SER A 15 25.01 -2.22 6.76
C SER A 15 24.17 -3.36 6.17
N ALA A 16 24.30 -4.58 6.70
CA ALA A 16 23.49 -5.73 6.33
C ALA A 16 22.14 -5.80 7.07
N VAL A 17 21.82 -4.84 7.96
CA VAL A 17 20.43 -4.47 8.29
C VAL A 17 19.85 -3.71 7.09
N MET A 18 19.92 -4.38 5.94
CA MET A 18 19.50 -3.96 4.63
C MET A 18 18.01 -3.68 4.71
N ALA A 19 17.64 -2.42 4.46
CA ALA A 19 16.43 -1.98 3.79
C ALA A 19 15.34 -3.05 3.61
N ASN A 20 14.82 -3.60 4.72
CA ASN A 20 13.82 -4.65 4.66
C ASN A 20 12.50 -3.96 4.31
N PRO A 21 11.93 -4.23 3.13
CA PRO A 21 10.71 -3.57 2.69
C PRO A 21 9.54 -3.83 3.64
N GLU A 22 9.48 -5.00 4.29
CA GLU A 22 8.44 -5.36 5.23
C GLU A 22 8.52 -4.54 6.53
N THR A 23 9.71 -4.46 7.12
CA THR A 23 9.92 -3.67 8.35
C THR A 23 9.56 -2.20 8.13
N LYS A 24 10.00 -1.62 6.99
CA LYS A 24 9.69 -0.24 6.61
C LYS A 24 8.19 -0.04 6.33
N ALA A 25 7.53 -1.02 5.71
CA ALA A 25 6.09 -0.95 5.49
C ALA A 25 5.32 -0.94 6.82
N ASN A 26 5.72 -1.79 7.78
CA ASN A 26 5.12 -1.84 9.10
C ASN A 26 5.36 -0.53 9.89
N GLU A 27 6.57 0.02 9.85
CA GLU A 27 6.90 1.30 10.50
C GLU A 27 6.02 2.45 9.97
N LEU A 28 5.85 2.55 8.65
CA LEU A 28 4.94 3.54 8.07
C LEU A 28 3.48 3.24 8.42
N CYS A 29 3.05 1.98 8.40
CA CYS A 29 1.69 1.59 8.73
C CYS A 29 1.30 1.99 10.15
N ASP A 30 2.19 1.74 11.13
CA ASP A 30 1.99 2.13 12.52
C ASP A 30 1.91 3.65 12.67
N CYS A 31 2.74 4.39 11.93
CA CYS A 31 2.66 5.85 11.87
C CYS A 31 1.29 6.32 11.35
N LEU A 32 0.85 5.79 10.20
CA LEU A 32 -0.44 6.15 9.58
C LEU A 32 -1.63 5.82 10.50
N LYS A 33 -1.57 4.70 11.20
CA LYS A 33 -2.59 4.31 12.19
C LYS A 33 -2.67 5.32 13.34
N LYS A 34 -1.53 5.73 13.90
CA LYS A 34 -1.47 6.77 14.95
C LYS A 34 -1.94 8.13 14.44
N GLY A 35 -1.52 8.53 13.24
CA GLY A 35 -1.96 9.78 12.61
C GLY A 35 -3.47 9.85 12.34
N LYS A 36 -4.11 8.69 12.12
CA LYS A 36 -5.57 8.60 12.00
C LYS A 36 -6.28 8.75 13.36
N THR A 37 -5.70 8.25 14.46
CA THR A 37 -6.32 8.34 15.79
C THR A 37 -6.12 9.69 16.47
N ASN A 38 -5.00 10.37 16.23
CA ASN A 38 -4.63 11.58 16.98
C ASN A 38 -5.16 12.90 16.39
N GLU A 39 -5.68 12.90 15.16
CA GLU A 39 -6.08 14.08 14.36
C GLU A 39 -5.03 15.21 14.19
N ASN A 40 -3.88 15.13 14.85
CA ASN A 40 -2.81 16.14 14.83
C ASN A 40 -2.11 16.23 13.45
N ALA A 41 -1.94 17.45 12.95
CA ALA A 41 -1.28 17.72 11.68
C ALA A 41 0.22 17.41 11.70
N GLU A 42 0.88 17.53 12.86
CA GLU A 42 2.31 17.22 13.01
C GLU A 42 2.59 15.72 12.84
N ASP A 43 1.72 14.87 13.40
CA ASP A 43 1.78 13.40 13.25
C ASP A 43 1.59 12.98 11.79
N LYS A 44 0.73 13.67 11.03
CA LYS A 44 0.55 13.39 9.60
C LYS A 44 1.80 13.77 8.78
N LYS A 45 2.42 14.90 9.10
CA LYS A 45 3.64 15.38 8.42
C LYS A 45 4.85 14.47 8.71
N SER A 46 4.94 13.94 9.92
CA SER A 46 6.01 13.00 10.28
C SER A 46 5.90 11.69 9.49
N CYS A 47 4.69 11.15 9.28
CA CYS A 47 4.50 9.96 8.45
C CYS A 47 4.85 10.19 6.97
N LEU A 48 4.58 11.39 6.42
CA LEU A 48 5.01 11.73 5.06
C LEU A 48 6.54 11.74 4.94
N SER A 49 7.22 12.37 5.90
CA SER A 49 8.69 12.41 5.95
C SER A 49 9.28 11.00 6.10
N LEU A 50 8.64 10.14 6.88
CA LEU A 50 9.02 8.74 7.04
C LEU A 50 8.90 7.96 5.72
N ARG A 51 7.79 8.16 4.99
CA ARG A 51 7.58 7.57 3.66
C ARG A 51 8.66 8.00 2.67
N GLU A 52 9.00 9.28 2.61
CA GLU A 52 10.07 9.80 1.74
C GLU A 52 11.43 9.17 2.07
N LYS A 53 11.76 9.04 3.35
CA LYS A 53 12.96 8.35 3.82
C LYS A 53 12.98 6.90 3.35
N HIS A 54 11.87 6.17 3.50
CA HIS A 54 11.78 4.78 3.05
C HIS A 54 11.94 4.63 1.53
N VAL A 55 11.34 5.52 0.74
CA VAL A 55 11.49 5.56 -0.72
C VAL A 55 12.95 5.76 -1.11
N SER A 56 13.66 6.66 -0.42
CA SER A 56 15.09 6.91 -0.62
C SER A 56 15.92 5.66 -0.28
N ASP A 57 15.71 5.08 0.91
CA ASP A 57 16.45 3.92 1.40
C ASP A 57 16.27 2.68 0.51
N LEU A 58 15.03 2.44 0.04
CA LEU A 58 14.69 1.28 -0.78
C LEU A 58 15.02 1.46 -2.27
N LYS A 59 15.32 2.70 -2.70
CA LYS A 59 15.49 3.11 -4.09
C LYS A 59 14.25 2.86 -4.94
N LYS A 60 13.59 3.95 -5.34
CA LYS A 60 12.42 3.92 -6.24
C LYS A 60 12.68 3.06 -7.49
N GLY A 61 11.73 2.18 -7.81
CA GLY A 61 11.80 1.25 -8.95
C GLY A 61 12.60 -0.03 -8.69
N SER A 62 13.18 -0.22 -7.51
CA SER A 62 13.79 -1.50 -7.13
C SER A 62 12.74 -2.55 -6.74
N LYS A 63 13.10 -3.84 -6.79
CA LYS A 63 12.21 -4.91 -6.30
C LYS A 63 11.80 -4.73 -4.83
N SER A 64 12.72 -4.24 -3.99
CA SER A 64 12.43 -3.96 -2.59
C SER A 64 11.44 -2.81 -2.45
N TYR A 65 11.56 -1.77 -3.27
CA TYR A 65 10.58 -0.68 -3.32
C TYR A 65 9.19 -1.16 -3.74
N GLU A 66 9.09 -2.00 -4.77
CA GLU A 66 7.81 -2.57 -5.21
C GLU A 66 7.16 -3.44 -4.10
N SER A 67 7.95 -4.30 -3.45
CA SER A 67 7.47 -5.10 -2.32
C SER A 67 6.98 -4.23 -1.16
N TYR A 68 7.70 -3.14 -0.86
CA TYR A 68 7.30 -2.17 0.17
C TYR A 68 5.98 -1.48 -0.19
N LEU A 69 5.81 -1.05 -1.44
CA LEU A 69 4.58 -0.40 -1.90
C LEU A 69 3.37 -1.33 -1.75
N LEU A 70 3.51 -2.60 -2.11
CA LEU A 70 2.42 -3.58 -1.96
C LEU A 70 1.99 -3.71 -0.49
N SER A 71 2.95 -3.82 0.42
CA SER A 71 2.66 -3.92 1.86
C SER A 71 2.04 -2.63 2.42
N VAL A 72 2.53 -1.45 2.03
CA VAL A 72 1.94 -0.17 2.45
C VAL A 72 0.52 -0.02 1.92
N GLN A 73 0.27 -0.35 0.65
CA GLN A 73 -1.07 -0.29 0.06
C GLN A 73 -2.06 -1.19 0.78
N LYS A 74 -1.63 -2.40 1.19
CA LYS A 74 -2.45 -3.32 1.97
C LYS A 74 -2.86 -2.68 3.31
N CYS A 75 -1.90 -2.09 4.03
CA CYS A 75 -2.17 -1.36 5.25
C CYS A 75 -3.13 -0.18 5.04
N GLU A 76 -2.88 0.67 4.03
CA GLU A 76 -3.73 1.82 3.71
C GLU A 76 -5.18 1.38 3.41
N GLN A 77 -5.37 0.25 2.72
CA GLN A 77 -6.70 -0.34 2.48
C GLN A 77 -7.38 -0.78 3.78
N THR A 78 -6.66 -1.48 4.66
CA THR A 78 -7.20 -1.88 5.98
C THR A 78 -7.58 -0.65 6.81
N LEU A 79 -6.73 0.38 6.83
CA LEU A 79 -7.00 1.62 7.56
C LEU A 79 -8.19 2.38 6.98
N ALA A 80 -8.39 2.35 5.66
CA ALA A 80 -9.54 2.93 4.99
C ALA A 80 -10.83 2.10 5.15
N GLY A 81 -10.74 0.88 5.72
CA GLY A 81 -11.87 -0.04 5.84
C GLY A 81 -12.34 -0.60 4.50
N THR A 82 -11.47 -0.58 3.49
CA THR A 82 -11.80 -1.11 2.16
C THR A 82 -11.37 -2.57 2.05
N PRO A 83 -12.20 -3.43 1.41
CA PRO A 83 -11.89 -4.84 1.27
C PRO A 83 -10.62 -5.08 0.43
N GLU A 84 -9.89 -6.15 0.76
CA GLU A 84 -8.75 -6.61 -0.04
C GLU A 84 -9.22 -7.08 -1.43
N VAL A 85 -8.35 -6.91 -2.43
CA VAL A 85 -8.63 -7.32 -3.81
C VAL A 85 -8.52 -8.84 -3.90
N ASN A 86 -9.60 -9.51 -4.31
CA ASN A 86 -9.57 -10.93 -4.66
C ASN A 86 -9.55 -11.09 -6.20
N PRO A 87 -8.39 -11.36 -6.83
CA PRO A 87 -8.29 -11.39 -8.29
C PRO A 87 -9.11 -12.51 -8.94
N ASN A 88 -9.44 -13.55 -8.18
CA ASN A 88 -10.12 -14.76 -8.64
C ASN A 88 -11.64 -14.60 -8.76
N LEU A 89 -12.19 -13.46 -8.33
CA LEU A 89 -13.61 -13.16 -8.51
C LEU A 89 -13.95 -13.04 -10.00
N ASN A 90 -15.15 -13.49 -10.37
CA ASN A 90 -15.69 -13.20 -11.69
C ASN A 90 -16.13 -11.71 -11.79
N THR A 91 -16.41 -11.24 -13.00
CA THR A 91 -16.73 -9.82 -13.23
C THR A 91 -17.96 -9.33 -12.47
N LYS A 92 -19.01 -10.16 -12.33
CA LYS A 92 -20.19 -9.79 -11.53
C LYS A 92 -19.86 -9.63 -10.05
N GLU A 93 -19.05 -10.54 -9.50
CA GLU A 93 -18.59 -10.48 -8.12
C GLU A 93 -17.68 -9.26 -7.88
N LYS A 94 -16.80 -8.93 -8.83
CA LYS A 94 -15.96 -7.73 -8.79
C LYS A 94 -16.81 -6.45 -8.77
N ILE A 95 -17.84 -6.37 -9.63
CA ILE A 95 -18.79 -5.24 -9.65
C ILE A 95 -19.48 -5.12 -8.29
N SER A 96 -20.03 -6.22 -7.79
CA SER A 96 -20.72 -6.26 -6.49
C SER A 96 -19.83 -5.76 -5.36
N ALA A 97 -18.58 -6.23 -5.28
CA ALA A 97 -17.62 -5.78 -4.27
C ALA A 97 -17.31 -4.27 -4.33
N VAL A 98 -17.23 -3.69 -5.53
CA VAL A 98 -17.04 -2.25 -5.71
C VAL A 98 -18.27 -1.48 -5.25
N CYS A 99 -19.46 -1.92 -5.63
CA CYS A 99 -20.70 -1.24 -5.27
C CYS A 99 -20.97 -1.31 -3.77
N ASP A 100 -20.74 -2.47 -3.16
CA ASP A 100 -20.77 -2.65 -1.72
C ASP A 100 -19.82 -1.69 -1.00
N CYS A 101 -18.60 -1.52 -1.54
CA CYS A 101 -17.64 -0.57 -0.98
C CYS A 101 -18.20 0.85 -0.98
N PHE A 102 -18.70 1.34 -2.13
CA PHE A 102 -19.21 2.71 -2.23
C PHE A 102 -20.46 2.93 -1.37
N GLN A 103 -21.35 1.94 -1.25
CA GLN A 103 -22.54 2.03 -0.42
C GLN A 103 -22.21 2.07 1.07
N LYS A 104 -21.17 1.32 1.51
CA LYS A 104 -20.75 1.24 2.91
C LYS A 104 -19.74 2.33 3.30
N ALA A 105 -19.07 2.94 2.33
CA ALA A 105 -18.05 3.96 2.58
C ALA A 105 -18.67 5.33 2.90
N GLY A 106 -18.30 5.90 4.06
CA GLY A 106 -18.52 7.32 4.32
C GLY A 106 -17.72 8.22 3.37
N LYS A 107 -18.02 9.53 3.32
CA LYS A 107 -17.37 10.51 2.41
C LYS A 107 -15.83 10.43 2.40
N GLN A 108 -15.21 10.15 3.54
CA GLN A 108 -13.76 10.08 3.69
C GLN A 108 -13.12 8.82 3.07
N ASN A 109 -13.88 7.75 2.84
CA ASN A 109 -13.34 6.45 2.39
C ASN A 109 -13.62 6.15 0.91
N ARG A 110 -14.32 7.03 0.17
CA ARG A 110 -14.62 6.83 -1.26
C ARG A 110 -13.37 6.62 -2.12
N MET A 111 -12.25 7.24 -1.75
CA MET A 111 -10.97 7.07 -2.46
C MET A 111 -10.49 5.61 -2.43
N GLY A 112 -10.73 4.90 -1.32
CA GLY A 112 -10.42 3.47 -1.24
C GLY A 112 -11.29 2.63 -2.18
N CYS A 113 -12.55 3.01 -2.38
CA CYS A 113 -13.44 2.32 -3.33
C CYS A 113 -13.07 2.58 -4.79
N PHE A 114 -12.62 3.80 -5.13
CA PHE A 114 -12.02 4.08 -6.45
C PHE A 114 -10.75 3.25 -6.68
N LYS A 115 -9.91 3.09 -5.65
CA LYS A 115 -8.73 2.21 -5.73
C LYS A 115 -9.16 0.75 -5.96
N LEU A 116 -10.14 0.25 -5.20
CA LEU A 116 -10.67 -1.11 -5.36
C LEU A 116 -11.19 -1.35 -6.78
N GLN A 117 -11.94 -0.39 -7.33
CA GLN A 117 -12.42 -0.41 -8.71
C GLN A 117 -11.26 -0.48 -9.71
N SER A 118 -10.25 0.38 -9.54
CA SER A 118 -9.05 0.41 -10.40
C SER A 118 -8.29 -0.92 -10.33
N ASP A 119 -8.11 -1.48 -9.14
CA ASP A 119 -7.35 -2.71 -8.93
C ASP A 119 -8.09 -3.92 -9.52
N TYR A 120 -9.40 -4.03 -9.37
CA TYR A 120 -10.18 -5.06 -10.09
C TYR A 120 -10.10 -4.89 -11.61
N GLY A 121 -10.21 -3.66 -12.13
CA GLY A 121 -10.08 -3.39 -13.56
C GLY A 121 -8.72 -3.74 -14.15
N LYS A 122 -7.64 -3.78 -13.34
CA LYS A 122 -6.31 -4.26 -13.78
C LYS A 122 -6.25 -5.79 -13.90
N THR A 123 -7.12 -6.52 -13.21
CA THR A 123 -7.15 -8.00 -13.27
C THR A 123 -7.93 -8.55 -14.47
N ILE A 124 -8.73 -7.71 -15.14
CA ILE A 124 -9.53 -8.11 -16.30
C ILE A 124 -8.70 -7.89 -17.58
N SER A 125 -8.41 -8.98 -18.28
CA SER A 125 -7.58 -8.96 -19.49
C SER A 125 -8.41 -8.75 -20.76
N ASP A 126 -9.66 -9.23 -20.78
CA ASP A 126 -10.57 -9.04 -21.91
C ASP A 126 -11.05 -7.58 -21.98
N PRO A 127 -10.88 -6.88 -23.13
CA PRO A 127 -11.23 -5.47 -23.25
C PRO A 127 -12.74 -5.17 -23.13
N GLU A 128 -13.61 -6.05 -23.64
CA GLU A 128 -15.06 -5.84 -23.59
C GLU A 128 -15.60 -6.12 -22.19
N GLU A 129 -15.11 -7.18 -21.52
CA GLU A 129 -15.41 -7.45 -20.12
C GLU A 129 -14.93 -6.32 -19.20
N LYS A 130 -13.74 -5.77 -19.47
CA LYS A 130 -13.20 -4.62 -18.73
C LYS A 130 -14.04 -3.36 -18.94
N LYS A 131 -14.56 -3.15 -20.15
CA LYS A 131 -15.47 -2.04 -20.47
C LYS A 131 -16.80 -2.19 -19.73
N GLU A 132 -17.40 -3.38 -19.74
CA GLU A 132 -18.62 -3.68 -18.99
C GLU A 132 -18.41 -3.46 -17.49
N PHE A 133 -17.31 -3.96 -16.93
CA PHE A 133 -16.91 -3.74 -15.56
C PHE A 133 -16.83 -2.25 -15.23
N ASN A 134 -16.11 -1.45 -16.03
CA ASN A 134 -15.92 -0.02 -15.78
C ASN A 134 -17.24 0.76 -15.82
N LEU A 135 -18.11 0.46 -16.78
CA LEU A 135 -19.43 1.10 -16.89
C LEU A 135 -20.31 0.75 -15.69
N SER A 136 -20.39 -0.54 -15.34
CA SER A 136 -21.27 -1.05 -14.28
C SER A 136 -20.81 -0.65 -12.89
N SER A 137 -19.50 -0.71 -12.64
CA SER A 137 -18.93 -0.29 -11.35
C SER A 137 -18.85 1.23 -11.22
N GLY A 138 -18.74 1.96 -12.33
CA GLY A 138 -18.70 3.43 -12.35
C GLY A 138 -20.00 4.08 -11.89
N SER A 139 -21.15 3.42 -12.11
CA SER A 139 -22.45 3.91 -11.61
C SER A 139 -22.66 3.75 -10.11
N CYS A 140 -21.76 3.04 -9.41
CA CYS A 140 -21.91 2.79 -7.98
C CYS A 140 -21.28 3.88 -7.10
N GLY A 141 -20.47 4.77 -7.69
CA GLY A 141 -19.63 5.74 -6.98
C GLY A 141 -20.14 7.16 -6.91
#